data_AF-A0A4R4UL31-F1
#
_entry.id   AF-A0A4R4UL31-F1
#
_cell.length_a   1.000
_cell.length_b   1.000
_cell.length_c   1.000
_cell.angle_alpha   90.00
_cell.angle_beta   90.00
_cell.angle_gamma   90.00
#
_symmetry.space_group_name_H-M   'P 1'
#
loop_
_entity.id
_entity.type
_entity.pdbx_description
1 polymer ?
#
loop_
_entity_poly.entity_id
_entity_poly.type
_entity_poly.pdbx_seq_one_letter_code
_entity_poly.pdbx_strand_id
1 'polypeptide(L)'
;MKSRTHGWNIDLALKRIAEGTANGWVEGWVKGWFEGASEVLLIVLEARGFAIDDDLRERIASCRDPEQMHTWARRAATAESLDEIFS
;
A
#
# COMPACT_ATOMS: atom_id res chain seq x y z
N MET A 1 24.26 -26.69 44.23
CA MET A 1 23.50 -25.51 43.74
C MET A 1 23.83 -25.31 42.26
N LYS A 2 22.97 -25.78 41.34
CA LYS A 2 23.18 -25.59 39.89
C LYS A 2 22.51 -24.29 39.48
N SER A 3 23.30 -23.22 39.33
CA SER A 3 22.82 -21.94 38.81
C SER A 3 22.38 -22.13 37.36
N ARG A 4 21.06 -22.15 37.16
CA ARG A 4 20.41 -21.97 35.86
C ARG A 4 20.72 -20.55 35.39
N THR A 5 21.85 -20.36 34.71
CA THR A 5 22.03 -19.19 33.86
C THR A 5 21.01 -19.30 32.75
N HIS A 6 19.91 -18.57 32.90
CA HIS A 6 18.98 -18.28 31.82
C HIS A 6 19.76 -17.40 30.84
N GLY A 7 20.60 -18.06 30.04
CA GLY A 7 21.36 -17.44 28.97
C GLY A 7 20.34 -16.92 27.98
N TRP A 8 20.04 -15.64 28.07
CA TRP A 8 19.45 -14.92 26.97
C TRP A 8 20.31 -15.22 25.75
N ASN A 9 19.75 -15.96 24.80
CA ASN A 9 20.41 -16.22 23.53
C ASN A 9 20.35 -14.91 22.76
N ILE A 10 21.40 -14.09 22.89
CA ILE A 10 21.54 -12.79 22.25
C ILE A 10 21.28 -12.92 20.74
N ASP A 11 21.68 -14.03 20.12
CA ASP A 11 21.44 -14.29 18.70
C ASP A 11 19.95 -14.39 18.37
N LEU A 12 19.16 -15.03 19.24
CA LEU A 12 17.71 -15.11 19.06
C LEU A 12 17.05 -13.73 19.21
N ALA A 13 17.53 -12.90 20.13
CA ALA A 13 17.02 -11.54 20.31
C ALA A 13 17.35 -10.66 19.09
N LEU A 14 18.59 -10.71 18.60
CA LEU A 14 19.04 -10.00 17.41
C LEU A 14 18.26 -10.43 16.16
N LYS A 15 18.04 -11.74 15.98
CA LYS A 15 17.24 -12.27 14.87
C LYS A 15 15.82 -11.70 14.87
N ARG A 16 15.14 -11.71 16.02
CA ARG A 16 13.77 -11.20 16.13
C ARG A 16 13.67 -9.70 15.87
N ILE A 17 14.66 -8.92 16.31
CA ILE A 17 14.73 -7.48 16.03
C ILE A 17 14.92 -7.24 14.54
N ALA A 18 15.81 -8.00 13.89
CA ALA A 18 16.04 -7.90 12.45
C ALA A 18 14.77 -8.26 11.65
N GLU A 19 14.09 -9.35 12.00
CA GLU A 19 12.83 -9.76 11.37
C GLU A 19 11.72 -8.72 11.56
N GLY A 20 11.54 -8.20 12.78
CA GLY A 20 10.55 -7.15 13.05
C GLY A 20 10.83 -5.86 12.27
N THR A 21 12.11 -5.47 12.17
CA THR A 21 12.53 -4.31 11.39
C THR A 21 12.26 -4.51 9.90
N ALA A 22 12.64 -5.67 9.36
CA ALA A 22 12.42 -6.01 7.95
C ALA A 22 10.92 -6.03 7.60
N ASN A 23 10.10 -6.67 8.43
CA ASN A 23 8.66 -6.74 8.24
C ASN A 23 8.02 -5.34 8.28
N GLY A 24 8.37 -4.52 9.28
CA GLY A 24 7.85 -3.15 9.37
C GLY A 24 8.26 -2.27 8.19
N TRP A 25 9.46 -2.45 7.66
CA TRP A 25 9.91 -1.77 6.44
C TRP A 25 9.09 -2.19 5.22
N VAL A 26 8.86 -3.49 5.02
CA VAL A 26 8.06 -4.00 3.89
C VAL A 26 6.62 -3.53 4.00
N GLU A 27 5.99 -3.66 5.18
CA GLU A 27 4.61 -3.21 5.42
C GLU A 27 4.47 -1.70 5.17
N GLY A 28 5.39 -0.89 5.70
CA GLY A 28 5.39 0.56 5.52
C GLY A 28 5.58 0.96 4.06
N TRP A 29 6.47 0.28 3.34
CA TRP A 29 6.73 0.56 1.92
C TRP A 29 5.53 0.20 1.04
N VAL A 30 4.93 -0.97 1.26
CA VAL A 30 3.73 -1.41 0.54
C VAL A 30 2.56 -0.46 0.82
N LYS A 31 2.31 -0.14 2.09
CA LYS A 31 1.25 0.79 2.48
C LYS A 31 1.44 2.16 1.83
N GLY A 32 2.64 2.73 1.92
CA GLY A 32 2.96 4.04 1.35
C GLY A 32 2.83 4.05 -0.19
N TRP A 33 3.18 2.95 -0.87
CA TRP A 33 2.99 2.84 -2.31
C TRP A 33 1.51 2.92 -2.70
N PHE A 34 0.63 2.17 -2.00
CA PHE A 34 -0.80 2.20 -2.28
C PHE A 34 -1.42 3.55 -1.93
N GLU A 35 -1.12 4.12 -0.76
CA GLU A 35 -1.66 5.42 -0.34
C GLU A 35 -1.28 6.52 -1.33
N GLY A 36 -0.01 6.59 -1.72
CA GLY A 36 0.45 7.58 -2.71
C GLY A 36 -0.12 7.36 -4.11
N ALA A 37 -0.23 6.11 -4.56
CA ALA A 37 -0.82 5.80 -5.86
C ALA A 37 -2.31 6.15 -5.93
N SER A 38 -3.07 5.83 -4.87
CA SER A 38 -4.48 6.19 -4.73
C SER A 38 -4.66 7.71 -4.73
N GLU A 39 -3.84 8.45 -3.97
CA GLU A 39 -3.88 9.92 -3.93
C GLU A 39 -3.61 10.52 -5.32
N VAL A 40 -2.55 10.09 -6.00
CA VAL A 40 -2.20 10.59 -7.34
C VAL A 40 -3.31 10.29 -8.35
N LEU A 41 -3.91 9.08 -8.29
CA LEU A 41 -5.00 8.73 -9.17
C LEU A 41 -6.21 9.65 -8.96
N LEU A 42 -6.62 9.89 -7.70
CA LEU A 42 -7.70 10.80 -7.37
C LEU A 42 -7.44 12.21 -7.89
N ILE A 43 -6.23 12.74 -7.68
CA ILE A 43 -5.81 14.06 -8.19
C ILE A 43 -5.97 14.14 -9.71
N VAL A 44 -5.53 13.10 -10.44
CA VAL A 44 -5.65 13.07 -11.90
C VAL A 44 -7.12 13.05 -12.33
N LEU A 45 -7.97 12.25 -11.69
CA LEU A 45 -9.38 12.16 -12.05
C LEU A 45 -10.12 13.49 -11.81
N GLU A 46 -9.87 14.13 -10.66
CA GLU A 46 -10.42 15.44 -10.33
C GLU A 46 -9.92 16.51 -11.32
N ALA A 47 -8.63 16.52 -11.67
CA ALA A 47 -8.06 17.43 -12.65
C ALA A 47 -8.63 17.24 -14.06
N ARG A 48 -9.08 16.03 -14.39
CA ARG A 48 -9.80 15.74 -15.65
C ARG A 48 -11.28 16.13 -15.60
N GLY A 49 -11.78 16.60 -14.47
CA GLY A 49 -13.15 17.08 -14.31
C GLY A 49 -14.16 15.98 -13.96
N PHE A 50 -13.70 14.79 -13.55
CA PHE A 50 -14.62 13.76 -13.07
C PHE A 50 -15.09 14.08 -11.65
N ALA A 51 -16.39 13.89 -11.41
CA ALA A 51 -16.95 13.91 -10.07
C ALA A 51 -16.68 12.54 -9.41
N ILE A 52 -15.99 12.55 -8.27
CA ILE A 52 -15.64 11.34 -7.52
C ILE A 52 -16.46 11.31 -6.23
N ASP A 53 -17.38 10.36 -6.16
CA ASP A 53 -18.15 10.08 -4.95
C ASP A 53 -17.31 9.32 -3.90
N ASP A 54 -17.88 9.19 -2.70
CA ASP A 54 -17.19 8.56 -1.58
C ASP A 54 -16.97 7.06 -1.79
N ASP A 55 -17.90 6.37 -2.45
CA ASP A 55 -17.80 4.94 -2.77
C ASP A 55 -16.61 4.68 -3.70
N LEU A 56 -16.44 5.52 -4.73
CA LEU A 56 -15.32 5.40 -5.64
C LEU A 56 -13.99 5.77 -4.97
N ARG A 57 -14.00 6.80 -4.11
CA ARG A 57 -12.83 7.17 -3.31
C ARG A 57 -12.39 6.03 -2.39
N GLU A 58 -13.34 5.36 -1.74
CA GLU A 58 -13.07 4.19 -0.90
C GLU A 58 -12.57 3.00 -1.72
N ARG A 59 -13.15 2.74 -2.90
CA ARG A 59 -12.68 1.69 -3.82
C ARG A 59 -11.22 1.90 -4.22
N ILE A 60 -10.83 3.14 -4.53
CA ILE A 60 -9.45 3.48 -4.90
C ILE A 60 -8.51 3.34 -3.70
N ALA A 61 -8.90 3.82 -2.52
CA ALA A 61 -8.08 3.78 -1.31
C ALA A 61 -7.89 2.36 -0.73
N SER A 62 -8.87 1.48 -0.96
CA SER A 62 -8.84 0.08 -0.50
C SER A 62 -8.15 -0.88 -1.47
N CYS A 63 -7.76 -0.43 -2.67
CA CYS A 63 -7.05 -1.27 -3.64
C CYS A 63 -5.72 -1.78 -3.06
N ARG A 64 -5.48 -3.09 -3.19
CA ARG A 64 -4.24 -3.78 -2.77
C ARG A 64 -3.62 -4.60 -3.89
N ASP A 65 -4.08 -4.39 -5.12
CA ASP A 65 -3.54 -5.04 -6.32
C ASP A 65 -2.74 -4.00 -7.15
N PRO A 66 -1.40 -4.14 -7.23
CA PRO A 66 -0.56 -3.22 -7.99
C PRO A 66 -0.91 -3.15 -9.48
N GLU A 67 -1.28 -4.28 -10.09
CA GLU A 67 -1.59 -4.33 -11.52
C GLU A 67 -2.93 -3.66 -11.83
N GLN A 68 -3.91 -3.79 -10.92
CA GLN A 68 -5.16 -3.05 -11.00
C GLN A 68 -4.92 -1.55 -10.88
N MET A 69 -4.11 -1.11 -9.90
CA MET A 69 -3.77 0.29 -9.72
C MET A 69 -3.05 0.86 -10.96
N HIS A 70 -2.10 0.13 -11.54
CA HIS A 70 -1.44 0.53 -12.79
C HIS A 70 -2.41 0.62 -13.97
N THR A 71 -3.36 -0.32 -14.05
CA THR A 71 -4.37 -0.32 -15.12
C THR A 71 -5.27 0.92 -15.02
N TRP A 72 -5.75 1.24 -13.82
CA TRP A 72 -6.53 2.45 -13.58
C TRP A 72 -5.71 3.71 -13.89
N ALA A 73 -4.45 3.78 -13.46
CA ALA A 73 -3.59 4.93 -13.75
C ALA A 73 -3.38 5.16 -15.26
N ARG A 74 -3.13 4.09 -16.04
CA ARG A 74 -2.98 4.18 -17.50
C ARG A 74 -4.27 4.67 -18.17
N ARG A 75 -5.42 4.11 -17.78
CA ARG A 75 -6.71 4.50 -18.36
C ARG A 75 -7.12 5.91 -17.93
N ALA A 76 -6.83 6.30 -16.69
CA ALA A 76 -7.10 7.64 -16.19
C ALA A 76 -6.37 8.73 -16.98
N ALA A 77 -5.31 8.43 -17.72
CA ALA A 77 -4.66 9.40 -18.58
C ALA A 77 -5.47 9.75 -19.84
N THR A 78 -6.34 8.85 -20.35
CA THR A 78 -6.93 9.00 -21.69
C THR A 78 -8.41 8.64 -21.80
N ALA A 79 -8.93 7.74 -20.96
CA ALA A 79 -10.30 7.23 -21.04
C ALA A 79 -11.35 8.33 -20.88
N GLU A 80 -12.46 8.26 -21.60
CA GLU A 80 -13.46 9.34 -21.64
C GLU A 80 -14.48 9.26 -20.50
N SER A 81 -14.52 8.14 -19.78
CA SER A 81 -15.46 7.90 -18.68
C SER A 81 -14.80 7.18 -17.49
N LEU A 82 -15.41 7.30 -16.31
CA LEU A 82 -15.01 6.54 -15.13
C LEU A 82 -15.21 5.03 -15.33
N ASP A 83 -16.27 4.61 -16.03
CA ASP A 83 -16.53 3.20 -16.33
C ASP A 83 -15.39 2.58 -17.16
N GLU A 84 -14.89 3.30 -18.17
CA GLU A 84 -13.72 2.83 -18.94
C GLU A 84 -12.49 2.66 -18.04
N ILE A 85 -12.27 3.58 -17.11
CA ILE A 85 -11.13 3.54 -16.18
C ILE A 85 -11.21 2.31 -15.29
N PHE A 86 -12.38 2.05 -14.71
CA PHE A 86 -12.57 1.05 -13.65
C PHE A 86 -13.14 -0.30 -14.10
N SER A 87 -13.31 -0.52 -15.42
CA SER A 87 -13.75 -1.79 -16.02
C SER A 87 -12.77 -2.96 -15.90
#